data_AF-A0A4V0ZB63-F1
#
_entry.id   AF-A0A4V0ZB63-F1
#
_cell.length_a   1.000
_cell.length_b   1.000
_cell.length_c   1.000
_cell.angle_alpha   90.00
_cell.angle_beta   90.00
_cell.angle_gamma   90.00
#
_symmetry.space_group_name_H-M   'P 1'
#
loop_
_entity.id
_entity.type
_entity.pdbx_description
1 polymer ?
#
loop_
_entity_poly.entity_id
_entity_poly.type
_entity_poly.pdbx_seq_one_letter_code
_entity_poly.pdbx_strand_id
1 'polypeptide(L)'
;MTGLRIALVGASDLPDARHARRALAALAPDAQVVELPLGSAPTPDLDGVWVLRAPAGHPGTVHDPTISWALHHGLPVIGPLADDEGGARPADDFLTAPGTTWSTDRPTGTAGDTTIRSGGSPFAVLSVLPLASAAGIHPAAIGLVDAARHHASARRHPAPTTGGTFTPFADDRPRSYVHQMRTARSRWWRPVLALVMGTATFLTLMLVLSLLWFVLDPSALEMTEASDFDPVDPVTMLIGNLMLAALIPATLVATRIGHWRPMGKIWSVAGRIRWGWLTRAALVTTLLWGTYLALTWVLSGEQPTARPDHWGWLLLITVLTTPLQAAGEEVAFRGGLMQGVGAWIRRPVLALVVSTVLSAATFALAHTSLDPWVLLDLATMAVACCYLTWRTGGLEAAIVLHVVNNMVITIGLTLLGGIQDAYVTDQTTSTLGTAGLSVVATAIMTAVLLWLARRSGIAPKAFGAPALSAEVPATQR
;
A
#
# COMPACT_ATOMS: atom_id res chain seq x y z
N MET A 1 31.10 28.37 28.33
CA MET A 1 30.19 28.41 27.17
C MET A 1 31.03 28.76 25.96
N THR A 2 31.17 27.87 24.98
CA THR A 2 31.93 28.19 23.76
C THR A 2 31.10 29.15 22.91
N GLY A 3 31.70 30.23 22.42
CA GLY A 3 31.06 31.16 21.48
C GLY A 3 30.64 30.51 20.17
N LEU A 4 29.91 31.23 19.31
CA LEU A 4 29.68 30.83 17.92
C LEU A 4 31.01 30.81 17.17
N ARG A 5 31.21 29.87 16.25
CA ARG A 5 32.38 29.87 15.36
C ARG A 5 31.96 30.24 13.95
N ILE A 6 32.17 31.50 13.56
CA ILE A 6 31.74 32.00 12.25
C ILE A 6 32.97 32.18 11.37
N ALA A 7 32.97 31.54 10.21
CA ALA A 7 34.03 31.72 9.23
C ALA A 7 33.81 33.00 8.41
N LEU A 8 34.83 33.84 8.33
CA LEU A 8 34.90 34.96 7.40
C LEU A 8 35.84 34.57 6.27
N VAL A 9 35.28 34.41 5.07
CA VAL A 9 35.98 33.83 3.91
C VAL A 9 36.30 34.94 2.92
N GLY A 10 37.58 35.18 2.66
CA GLY A 10 38.05 36.20 1.71
C GLY A 10 39.24 37.01 2.22
N ALA A 11 39.63 38.04 1.47
CA ALA A 11 40.81 38.85 1.79
C ALA A 11 40.57 39.72 3.04
N SER A 12 41.43 39.55 4.04
CA SER A 12 41.28 40.07 5.40
C SER A 12 41.60 41.57 5.54
N ASP A 13 42.23 42.16 4.52
CA ASP A 13 42.70 43.55 4.42
C ASP A 13 41.67 44.50 3.78
N LEU A 14 40.62 43.95 3.16
CA LEU A 14 39.60 44.73 2.46
C LEU A 14 38.68 45.50 3.44
N PRO A 15 38.12 46.65 3.00
CA PRO A 15 37.10 47.38 3.76
C PRO A 15 35.92 46.50 4.17
N ASP A 16 35.47 45.60 3.29
CA ASP A 16 34.35 44.69 3.55
C ASP A 16 34.64 43.72 4.69
N ALA A 17 35.89 43.23 4.79
CA ALA A 17 36.31 42.41 5.93
C ALA A 17 36.23 43.21 7.24
N ARG A 18 36.64 44.48 7.24
CA ARG A 18 36.52 45.35 8.42
C ARG A 18 35.06 45.60 8.81
N HIS A 19 34.19 45.84 7.84
CA HIS A 19 32.76 46.02 8.09
C HIS A 19 32.09 44.75 8.61
N ALA A 20 32.39 43.59 8.02
CA ALA A 20 31.88 42.30 8.47
C ALA A 20 32.34 41.96 9.90
N ARG A 21 33.61 42.18 10.23
CA ARG A 21 34.11 42.00 11.61
C ARG A 21 33.38 42.91 12.61
N ARG A 22 33.17 44.18 12.26
CA ARG A 22 32.39 45.11 13.10
C ARG A 22 30.93 44.67 13.26
N ALA A 23 30.32 44.18 12.18
CA ALA A 23 28.96 43.66 12.21
C ALA A 23 28.86 42.43 13.13
N LEU A 24 29.78 41.47 12.99
CA LEU A 24 29.83 40.29 13.87
C LEU A 24 30.09 40.65 15.33
N ALA A 25 30.98 41.61 15.61
CA ALA A 25 31.22 42.08 16.97
C ALA A 25 29.97 42.74 17.59
N ALA A 26 29.15 43.42 16.78
CA ALA A 26 27.90 44.03 17.24
C ALA A 26 26.77 43.00 17.42
N LEU A 27 26.64 42.03 16.50
CA LEU A 27 25.53 41.07 16.48
C LEU A 27 25.77 39.84 17.37
N ALA A 28 27.03 39.42 17.51
CA ALA A 28 27.46 38.24 18.24
C ALA A 28 28.81 38.50 18.93
N PRO A 29 28.84 39.29 20.03
CA PRO A 29 30.08 39.71 20.69
C PRO A 29 30.93 38.54 21.21
N ASP A 30 30.29 37.42 21.54
CA ASP A 30 30.98 36.20 22.00
C ASP A 30 31.43 35.29 20.86
N ALA A 31 31.22 35.65 19.59
CA ALA A 31 31.59 34.82 18.46
C ALA A 31 33.11 34.82 18.21
N GLN A 32 33.67 33.62 18.01
CA GLN A 32 35.00 33.44 17.47
C GLN A 32 34.94 33.53 15.95
N VAL A 33 35.54 34.59 15.39
CA VAL A 33 35.69 34.76 13.94
C VAL A 33 36.90 33.97 13.46
N VAL A 34 36.69 33.07 12.50
CA VAL A 34 37.74 32.25 11.87
C VAL A 34 37.97 32.78 10.47
N GLU A 35 39.19 33.23 10.16
CA GLU A 35 39.50 33.74 8.82
C GLU A 35 39.92 32.59 7.91
N LEU A 36 39.28 32.49 6.75
CA LEU A 36 39.58 31.47 5.74
C LEU A 36 39.88 32.16 4.38
N PRO A 37 40.87 31.68 3.63
CA PRO A 37 41.07 32.11 2.25
C PRO A 37 39.86 31.79 1.37
N LEU A 38 39.65 32.60 0.32
CA LEU A 38 38.65 32.34 -0.72
C LEU A 38 38.85 30.93 -1.33
N GLY A 39 37.76 30.18 -1.55
CA GLY A 39 37.83 28.81 -2.07
C GLY A 39 38.16 27.71 -1.04
N SER A 40 38.31 28.04 0.25
CA SER A 40 38.55 27.03 1.31
C SER A 40 37.32 26.18 1.59
N ALA A 41 37.50 24.89 1.90
CA ALA A 41 36.40 24.06 2.37
C ALA A 41 36.11 24.34 3.87
N PRO A 42 34.94 24.92 4.22
CA PRO A 42 34.55 25.14 5.61
C PRO A 42 34.35 23.81 6.32
N THR A 43 34.80 23.74 7.57
CA THR A 43 34.75 22.52 8.37
C THR A 43 33.41 22.41 9.14
N PRO A 44 32.89 21.19 9.40
CA PRO A 44 31.61 20.99 10.10
C PRO A 44 31.56 21.48 11.56
N ASP A 45 32.72 21.85 12.12
CA ASP A 45 32.82 22.41 13.47
C ASP A 45 32.45 23.91 13.54
N LEU A 46 32.24 24.57 12.39
CA LEU A 46 31.73 25.94 12.27
C LEU A 46 30.22 26.02 12.55
N ASP A 47 29.74 27.23 12.84
CA ASP A 47 28.33 27.56 13.08
C ASP A 47 27.71 28.40 11.95
N GLY A 48 28.54 29.02 11.11
CA GLY A 48 28.10 29.80 9.97
C GLY A 48 29.28 30.30 9.13
N VAL A 49 28.98 30.71 7.90
CA VAL A 49 29.97 31.13 6.92
C VAL A 49 29.54 32.46 6.30
N TRP A 50 30.44 33.44 6.32
CA TRP A 50 30.28 34.72 5.65
C TRP A 50 31.35 34.84 4.58
N VAL A 51 30.96 34.74 3.32
CA VAL A 51 31.83 34.93 2.16
C VAL A 51 31.87 36.41 1.79
N LEU A 52 33.06 36.99 1.74
CA LEU A 52 33.30 38.37 1.35
C LEU A 52 33.30 38.51 -0.17
N ARG A 53 33.02 39.72 -0.65
CA ARG A 53 33.13 40.04 -2.07
C ARG A 53 34.60 40.03 -2.49
N ALA A 54 34.90 39.35 -3.61
CA ALA A 54 36.24 39.39 -4.19
C ALA A 54 36.55 40.78 -4.80
N PRO A 55 37.82 41.19 -4.88
CA PRO A 55 38.22 42.41 -5.58
C PRO A 55 37.81 42.38 -7.06
N ALA A 56 37.55 43.57 -7.63
CA ALA A 56 37.25 43.70 -9.06
C ALA A 56 38.36 43.06 -9.92
N GLY A 57 37.96 42.18 -10.86
CA GLY A 57 38.88 41.46 -11.74
C GLY A 57 39.34 40.07 -11.25
N HIS A 58 38.85 39.58 -10.11
CA HIS A 58 39.00 38.18 -9.70
C HIS A 58 37.72 37.37 -10.03
N PRO A 59 37.83 36.16 -10.61
CA PRO A 59 36.68 35.39 -11.15
C PRO A 59 35.81 34.71 -10.07
N GLY A 60 35.69 35.27 -8.88
CA GLY A 60 35.08 34.58 -7.74
C GLY A 60 34.01 35.40 -7.04
N THR A 61 32.75 35.30 -7.46
CA THR A 61 31.65 35.92 -6.70
C THR A 61 30.32 35.14 -6.68
N VAL A 62 30.12 34.10 -7.50
CA VAL A 62 29.03 33.10 -7.32
C VAL A 62 29.56 31.67 -7.28
N HIS A 63 30.70 31.42 -7.93
CA HIS A 63 31.31 30.09 -8.08
C HIS A 63 32.28 29.71 -6.96
N ASP A 64 32.20 30.33 -5.78
CA ASP A 64 33.11 29.98 -4.69
C ASP A 64 32.76 28.58 -4.15
N PRO A 65 33.67 27.58 -4.27
CA PRO A 65 33.44 26.24 -3.74
C PRO A 65 33.17 26.23 -2.24
N THR A 66 33.59 27.27 -1.50
CA THR A 66 33.26 27.46 -0.08
C THR A 66 31.75 27.49 0.16
N ILE A 67 30.96 28.14 -0.72
CA ILE A 67 29.50 28.19 -0.60
C ILE A 67 28.91 26.79 -0.81
N SER A 68 29.37 26.06 -1.83
CA SER A 68 28.92 24.70 -2.11
C SER A 68 29.22 23.75 -0.94
N TRP A 69 30.41 23.83 -0.37
CA TRP A 69 30.79 23.04 0.80
C TRP A 69 30.00 23.43 2.05
N ALA A 70 29.74 24.73 2.27
CA ALA A 70 28.90 25.18 3.38
C ALA A 70 27.48 24.61 3.28
N LEU A 71 26.88 24.68 2.09
CA LEU A 71 25.56 24.09 1.82
C LEU A 71 25.57 22.57 2.00
N HIS A 72 26.60 21.89 1.50
CA HIS A 72 26.76 20.44 1.67
C HIS A 72 26.84 20.02 3.14
N HIS A 73 27.50 20.81 3.98
CA HIS A 73 27.59 20.59 5.42
C HIS A 73 26.39 21.11 6.22
N GLY A 74 25.37 21.69 5.56
CA GLY A 74 24.22 22.26 6.25
C GLY A 74 24.56 23.48 7.11
N LEU A 75 25.64 24.19 6.79
CA LEU A 75 26.06 25.41 7.48
C LEU A 75 25.26 26.61 6.98
N PRO A 76 24.78 27.48 7.88
CA PRO A 76 24.27 28.80 7.50
C PRO A 76 25.31 29.60 6.71
N VAL A 77 24.93 30.18 5.57
CA VAL A 77 25.87 30.90 4.71
C VAL A 77 25.29 32.23 4.20
N ILE A 78 26.11 33.28 4.19
CA ILE A 78 25.83 34.50 3.42
C ILE A 78 27.01 34.87 2.53
N GLY A 79 26.75 35.44 1.36
CA GLY A 79 27.80 35.78 0.41
C GLY A 79 27.38 36.77 -0.66
N PRO A 80 28.32 37.21 -1.51
CA PRO A 80 28.01 38.01 -2.69
C PRO A 80 27.17 37.22 -3.70
N LEU A 81 26.35 37.93 -4.46
CA LEU A 81 25.78 37.49 -5.73
C LEU A 81 26.53 38.24 -6.84
N ALA A 82 27.01 37.52 -7.86
CA ALA A 82 27.84 38.03 -8.93
C ALA A 82 27.02 38.43 -10.15
N ASP A 83 27.51 39.44 -10.86
CA ASP A 83 27.15 39.73 -12.24
C ASP A 83 28.28 39.20 -13.15
N ASP A 84 28.20 37.95 -13.62
CA ASP A 84 29.15 37.47 -14.64
C ASP A 84 28.54 37.68 -16.04
N GLU A 85 29.09 38.63 -16.80
CA GLU A 85 28.86 38.77 -18.25
C GLU A 85 29.60 37.71 -19.09
N GLY A 86 30.26 36.74 -18.46
CA GLY A 86 31.17 35.79 -19.11
C GLY A 86 30.78 34.32 -18.96
N GLY A 87 29.66 33.88 -19.55
CA GLY A 87 29.49 32.47 -19.98
C GLY A 87 29.28 31.38 -18.92
N ALA A 88 28.64 31.66 -17.78
CA ALA A 88 28.35 30.65 -16.75
C ALA A 88 26.96 29.99 -16.93
N ARG A 89 26.86 28.70 -16.53
CA ARG A 89 25.57 28.01 -16.31
C ARG A 89 24.75 28.78 -15.26
N PRO A 90 23.42 28.89 -15.42
CA PRO A 90 22.61 29.78 -14.61
C PRO A 90 22.47 29.24 -13.17
N ALA A 91 22.24 30.13 -12.19
CA ALA A 91 22.29 29.83 -10.75
C ALA A 91 21.44 28.62 -10.34
N ASP A 92 20.35 28.37 -11.07
CA ASP A 92 19.46 27.20 -11.05
C ASP A 92 20.17 25.84 -11.09
N ASP A 93 21.34 25.71 -11.71
CA ASP A 93 22.11 24.46 -11.71
C ASP A 93 22.75 24.13 -10.33
N PHE A 94 22.91 25.13 -9.44
CA PHE A 94 23.54 24.96 -8.11
C PHE A 94 22.52 24.88 -6.96
N LEU A 95 21.27 25.29 -7.20
CA LEU A 95 20.23 25.45 -6.19
C LEU A 95 19.50 24.14 -5.85
N THR A 96 19.98 22.99 -6.35
CA THR A 96 19.33 21.68 -6.25
C THR A 96 19.65 20.90 -4.97
N ALA A 97 20.12 21.55 -3.90
CA ALA A 97 20.27 20.89 -2.61
C ALA A 97 18.92 20.29 -2.17
N PRO A 98 18.83 18.97 -1.88
CA PRO A 98 17.57 18.34 -1.53
C PRO A 98 16.90 19.03 -0.33
N GLY A 99 15.68 19.52 -0.51
CA GLY A 99 14.90 20.15 0.57
C GLY A 99 15.08 21.67 0.72
N THR A 100 15.82 22.33 -0.16
CA THR A 100 15.97 23.79 -0.16
C THR A 100 15.12 24.43 -1.26
N THR A 101 14.15 25.28 -0.88
CA THR A 101 13.44 26.17 -1.82
C THR A 101 14.17 27.50 -1.89
N TRP A 102 14.07 28.23 -3.00
CA TRP A 102 14.76 29.51 -3.16
C TRP A 102 13.78 30.61 -3.58
N SER A 103 14.00 31.83 -3.09
CA SER A 103 13.22 33.02 -3.44
C SER A 103 14.15 34.19 -3.80
N THR A 104 13.74 35.00 -4.77
CA THR A 104 14.52 36.12 -5.31
C THR A 104 13.81 37.45 -5.04
N ASP A 105 14.54 38.43 -4.50
CA ASP A 105 14.05 39.80 -4.28
C ASP A 105 14.58 40.77 -5.36
N ARG A 106 13.67 41.44 -6.08
CA ARG A 106 13.95 42.59 -6.96
C ARG A 106 13.46 43.90 -6.34
N PRO A 107 14.33 44.88 -6.07
CA PRO A 107 13.93 46.24 -5.75
C PRO A 107 13.29 46.89 -6.98
N THR A 108 12.33 47.78 -6.75
CA THR A 108 11.72 48.57 -7.83
C THR A 108 12.75 49.53 -8.42
N GLY A 109 13.09 49.35 -9.71
CA GLY A 109 13.94 50.28 -10.47
C GLY A 109 15.31 49.77 -10.92
N THR A 110 15.71 48.53 -10.58
CA THR A 110 16.96 47.91 -11.08
C THR A 110 16.66 46.76 -12.03
N ALA A 111 17.42 46.62 -13.12
CA ALA A 111 17.38 45.43 -13.96
C ALA A 111 18.18 44.30 -13.27
N GLY A 112 17.52 43.20 -12.89
CA GLY A 112 18.17 42.01 -12.31
C GLY A 112 17.77 41.69 -10.86
N ASP A 113 18.01 40.44 -10.44
CA ASP A 113 17.80 39.98 -9.06
C ASP A 113 18.90 40.51 -8.14
N THR A 114 18.54 41.09 -6.99
CA THR A 114 19.53 41.70 -6.09
C THR A 114 19.88 40.85 -4.89
N THR A 115 18.99 39.94 -4.49
CA THR A 115 19.19 39.02 -3.38
C THR A 115 18.48 37.70 -3.64
N ILE A 116 19.16 36.58 -3.39
CA ILE A 116 18.62 35.21 -3.45
C ILE A 116 18.67 34.62 -2.05
N ARG A 117 17.57 34.02 -1.57
CA ARG A 117 17.46 33.43 -0.23
C ARG A 117 16.93 32.01 -0.27
N SER A 118 17.39 31.15 0.65
CA SER A 118 16.77 29.84 0.87
C SER A 118 15.53 29.96 1.78
N GLY A 119 14.47 29.23 1.43
CA GLY A 119 13.24 29.04 2.21
C GLY A 119 13.28 27.80 3.11
N GLY A 120 14.43 27.13 3.22
CA GLY A 120 14.65 25.91 4.01
C GLY A 120 15.98 25.91 4.76
N SER A 121 16.32 24.78 5.39
CA SER A 121 17.63 24.59 6.03
C SER A 121 18.60 23.94 5.04
N PRO A 122 19.84 24.46 4.89
CA PRO A 122 20.45 25.55 5.66
C PRO A 122 20.00 26.95 5.21
N PHE A 123 20.08 27.91 6.14
CA PHE A 123 19.91 29.34 5.85
C PHE A 123 21.00 29.79 4.87
N ALA A 124 20.61 30.31 3.71
CA ALA A 124 21.53 30.76 2.69
C ALA A 124 21.03 32.07 2.08
N VAL A 125 21.88 33.11 2.04
CA VAL A 125 21.55 34.39 1.39
C VAL A 125 22.71 34.89 0.54
N LEU A 126 22.48 35.08 -0.76
CA LEU A 126 23.42 35.68 -1.70
C LEU A 126 22.92 37.07 -2.10
N SER A 127 23.77 38.10 -2.06
CA SER A 127 23.35 39.48 -2.34
C SER A 127 24.34 40.28 -3.20
N VAL A 128 23.80 41.05 -4.14
CA VAL A 128 24.52 42.06 -4.95
C VAL A 128 24.79 43.32 -4.11
N LEU A 129 24.12 43.48 -2.97
CA LEU A 129 24.37 44.58 -2.03
C LEU A 129 25.43 44.22 -0.99
N PRO A 130 26.19 45.20 -0.47
CA PRO A 130 27.12 44.95 0.63
C PRO A 130 26.34 44.54 1.90
N LEU A 131 26.72 43.39 2.47
CA LEU A 131 26.07 42.83 3.66
C LEU A 131 26.45 43.58 4.96
N ALA A 132 27.56 44.32 4.93
CA ALA A 132 27.95 45.28 5.95
C ALA A 132 28.74 46.42 5.31
N SER A 133 28.47 47.66 5.71
CA SER A 133 29.18 48.85 5.22
C SER A 133 29.27 49.93 6.31
N ALA A 134 29.89 51.06 6.00
CA ALA A 134 29.88 52.23 6.88
C ALA A 134 28.46 52.78 7.13
N ALA A 135 27.51 52.55 6.21
CA ALA A 135 26.14 53.02 6.31
C ALA A 135 25.25 52.12 7.20
N GLY A 136 25.71 50.91 7.55
CA GLY A 136 24.97 49.99 8.41
C GLY A 136 25.16 48.51 8.07
N ILE A 137 24.37 47.67 8.75
CA ILE A 137 24.39 46.22 8.63
C ILE A 137 23.13 45.76 7.90
N HIS A 138 23.30 44.92 6.87
CA HIS A 138 22.16 44.38 6.12
C HIS A 138 21.39 43.35 6.97
N PRO A 139 20.04 43.28 6.91
CA PRO A 139 19.25 42.32 7.69
C PRO A 139 19.64 40.86 7.50
N ALA A 140 20.19 40.49 6.34
CA ALA A 140 20.70 39.14 6.10
C ALA A 140 21.86 38.74 7.03
N ALA A 141 22.68 39.70 7.49
CA ALA A 141 23.74 39.42 8.47
C ALA A 141 23.15 39.12 9.86
N ILE A 142 22.02 39.74 10.22
CA ILE A 142 21.26 39.40 11.43
C ILE A 142 20.73 37.96 11.31
N GLY A 143 20.12 37.65 10.15
CA GLY A 143 19.62 36.31 9.85
C GLY A 143 20.68 35.23 9.90
N LEU A 144 21.92 35.51 9.43
CA LEU A 144 23.05 34.58 9.56
C LEU A 144 23.35 34.27 11.01
N VAL A 145 23.42 35.29 11.87
CA VAL A 145 23.78 35.12 13.29
C VAL A 145 22.71 34.30 14.01
N ASP A 146 21.43 34.55 13.74
CA ASP A 146 20.34 33.77 14.34
C ASP A 146 20.35 32.32 13.83
N ALA A 147 20.55 32.11 12.53
CA ALA A 147 20.72 30.78 11.95
C ALA A 147 21.93 30.04 12.55
N ALA A 148 23.04 30.74 12.78
CA ALA A 148 24.23 30.19 13.43
C ALA A 148 23.97 29.81 14.89
N ARG A 149 23.17 30.59 15.65
CA ARG A 149 22.71 30.21 17.00
C ARG A 149 21.85 28.95 16.99
N HIS A 150 20.95 28.84 16.03
CA HIS A 150 20.14 27.63 15.85
C HIS A 150 21.00 26.42 15.46
N HIS A 151 21.95 26.59 14.55
CA HIS A 151 22.88 25.53 14.15
C HIS A 151 23.77 25.08 15.31
N ALA A 152 24.35 26.03 16.06
CA ALA A 152 25.17 25.76 17.25
C ALA A 152 24.41 25.00 18.34
N SER A 153 23.16 25.41 18.60
CA SER A 153 22.33 24.73 19.59
C SER A 153 21.96 23.31 19.14
N ALA A 154 21.61 23.10 17.86
CA ALA A 154 21.34 21.79 17.29
C ALA A 154 22.56 20.85 17.33
N ARG A 155 23.79 21.37 17.10
CA ARG A 155 25.02 20.58 17.20
C ARG A 155 25.37 20.20 18.64
N ARG A 156 25.22 21.13 19.59
CA ARG A 156 25.58 20.90 21.00
C ARG A 156 24.57 20.03 21.71
N HIS A 157 23.29 20.17 21.34
CA HIS A 157 22.18 19.41 21.89
C HIS A 157 21.46 18.81 20.69
N PRO A 158 21.96 17.70 20.12
CA PRO A 158 21.23 16.97 19.10
C PRO A 158 19.89 16.61 19.73
N ALA A 159 18.84 17.33 19.35
CA ALA A 159 17.50 16.99 19.79
C ALA A 159 17.29 15.53 19.39
N PRO A 160 16.75 14.66 20.27
CA PRO A 160 16.21 13.39 19.80
C PRO A 160 15.28 13.78 18.66
N THR A 161 15.51 13.30 17.45
CA THR A 161 14.81 13.72 16.24
C THR A 161 13.31 13.80 16.53
N THR A 162 12.82 14.98 16.89
CA THR A 162 11.40 15.28 16.98
C THR A 162 11.01 15.51 15.55
N GLY A 163 11.03 14.43 14.75
CA GLY A 163 10.19 14.38 13.57
C GLY A 163 8.82 14.79 14.08
N GLY A 164 8.29 15.90 13.58
CA GLY A 164 7.01 16.43 14.01
C GLY A 164 6.03 15.27 14.01
N THR A 165 5.65 14.79 15.19
CA THR A 165 4.67 13.73 15.30
C THR A 165 3.33 14.39 15.04
N PHE A 166 3.04 14.61 13.75
CA PHE A 166 1.66 14.67 13.31
C PHE A 166 0.98 13.46 13.97
N THR A 167 0.00 13.74 14.83
CA THR A 167 -0.81 12.68 15.40
C THR A 167 -1.36 11.91 14.20
N PRO A 168 -1.15 10.57 14.12
CA PRO A 168 -1.62 9.80 12.97
C PRO A 168 -3.09 10.13 12.73
N PHE A 169 -3.45 10.41 11.49
CA PHE A 169 -4.86 10.58 11.16
C PHE A 169 -5.60 9.32 11.64
N ALA A 170 -6.87 9.46 11.99
CA ALA A 170 -7.65 8.33 12.49
C ALA A 170 -7.65 7.12 11.50
N ASP A 171 -7.33 7.36 10.23
CA ASP A 171 -7.16 6.37 9.16
C ASP A 171 -5.78 5.70 9.06
N ASP A 172 -4.77 6.22 9.76
CA ASP A 172 -3.39 5.70 9.78
C ASP A 172 -3.19 4.62 10.87
N ARG A 173 -4.17 4.46 11.75
CA ARG A 173 -4.11 3.43 12.80
C ARG A 173 -4.19 2.03 12.19
N PRO A 174 -3.38 1.06 12.69
CA PRO A 174 -3.48 -0.33 12.29
C PRO A 174 -4.91 -0.87 12.41
N ARG A 175 -5.42 -1.46 11.33
CA ARG A 175 -6.78 -2.03 11.26
C ARG A 175 -6.72 -3.48 10.83
N SER A 176 -7.59 -4.28 11.42
CA SER A 176 -7.82 -5.64 10.95
C SER A 176 -8.46 -5.64 9.56
N TYR A 177 -8.44 -6.80 8.91
CA TYR A 177 -8.99 -6.93 7.56
C TYR A 177 -10.49 -6.59 7.49
N VAL A 178 -11.30 -7.05 8.47
CA VAL A 178 -12.75 -6.75 8.55
C VAL A 178 -13.06 -5.24 8.63
N HIS A 179 -12.08 -4.41 9.04
CA HIS A 179 -12.25 -2.97 9.20
C HIS A 179 -11.58 -2.12 8.12
N GLN A 180 -11.05 -2.70 7.04
CA GLN A 180 -10.35 -1.92 6.01
C GLN A 180 -11.28 -0.92 5.29
N MET A 181 -12.60 -1.16 5.26
CA MET A 181 -13.61 -0.25 4.70
C MET A 181 -14.13 0.79 5.71
N ARG A 182 -13.80 0.64 7.01
CA ARG A 182 -14.25 1.55 8.06
C ARG A 182 -13.26 2.70 8.26
N THR A 183 -13.43 3.79 7.52
CA THR A 183 -12.60 5.00 7.64
C THR A 183 -13.15 6.05 8.62
N ALA A 184 -12.35 7.07 8.94
CA ALA A 184 -12.77 8.23 9.73
C ALA A 184 -13.93 8.97 9.07
N ARG A 185 -13.98 8.96 7.73
CA ARG A 185 -15.07 9.51 6.91
C ARG A 185 -16.18 8.48 6.60
N SER A 186 -16.20 7.32 7.27
CA SER A 186 -17.23 6.31 7.04
C SER A 186 -18.62 6.86 7.36
N ARG A 187 -19.57 6.63 6.44
CA ARG A 187 -20.99 6.93 6.59
C ARG A 187 -21.77 5.63 6.52
N TRP A 188 -22.90 5.56 7.23
CA TRP A 188 -23.73 4.35 7.31
C TRP A 188 -24.24 3.89 5.94
N TRP A 189 -24.45 4.81 4.99
CA TRP A 189 -24.94 4.50 3.65
C TRP A 189 -23.86 3.97 2.69
N ARG A 190 -22.56 4.12 3.01
CA ARG A 190 -21.47 3.72 2.10
C ARG A 190 -21.42 2.21 1.81
N PRO A 191 -21.62 1.30 2.78
CA PRO A 191 -21.70 -0.12 2.49
C PRO A 191 -22.95 -0.48 1.66
N VAL A 192 -24.06 0.26 1.82
CA VAL A 192 -25.25 0.09 0.96
C VAL A 192 -24.93 0.53 -0.48
N LEU A 193 -24.28 1.68 -0.66
CA LEU A 193 -23.83 2.11 -1.99
C LEU A 193 -22.85 1.11 -2.61
N ALA A 194 -21.91 0.57 -1.82
CA ALA A 194 -20.99 -0.45 -2.29
C ALA A 194 -21.72 -1.70 -2.76
N LEU A 195 -22.71 -2.17 -2.00
CA LEU A 195 -23.57 -3.28 -2.40
C LEU A 195 -24.30 -2.98 -3.72
N VAL A 196 -24.96 -1.81 -3.83
CA VAL A 196 -25.68 -1.41 -5.06
C VAL A 196 -24.75 -1.35 -6.27
N MET A 197 -23.59 -0.69 -6.14
CA MET A 197 -22.63 -0.57 -7.25
C MET A 197 -22.01 -1.91 -7.64
N GLY A 198 -21.72 -2.77 -6.65
CA GLY A 198 -21.23 -4.13 -6.88
C GLY A 198 -22.26 -4.97 -7.61
N THR A 199 -23.50 -5.02 -7.11
CA THR A 199 -24.60 -5.76 -7.74
C THR A 199 -24.90 -5.25 -9.15
N ALA A 200 -24.98 -3.93 -9.36
CA ALA A 200 -25.21 -3.38 -10.70
C ALA A 200 -24.09 -3.76 -11.68
N THR A 201 -22.83 -3.72 -11.24
CA THR A 201 -21.68 -4.15 -12.06
C THR A 201 -21.76 -5.64 -12.37
N PHE A 202 -22.07 -6.47 -11.37
CA PHE A 202 -22.19 -7.91 -11.53
C PHE A 202 -23.32 -8.26 -12.52
N LEU A 203 -24.51 -7.68 -12.36
CA LEU A 203 -25.65 -7.91 -13.27
C LEU A 203 -25.36 -7.45 -14.70
N THR A 204 -24.61 -6.36 -14.87
CA THR A 204 -24.17 -5.91 -16.20
C THR A 204 -23.23 -6.93 -16.83
N LEU A 205 -22.27 -7.46 -16.07
CA LEU A 205 -21.35 -8.48 -16.56
C LEU A 205 -22.04 -9.82 -16.81
N MET A 206 -23.00 -10.21 -15.97
CA MET A 206 -23.88 -11.36 -16.21
C MET A 206 -24.56 -11.22 -17.56
N LEU A 207 -25.23 -10.09 -17.82
CA LEU A 207 -25.91 -9.84 -19.08
C LEU A 207 -24.96 -9.98 -20.28
N VAL A 208 -23.78 -9.37 -20.22
CA VAL A 208 -22.78 -9.47 -21.29
C VAL A 208 -22.33 -10.91 -21.51
N LEU A 209 -22.08 -11.66 -20.44
CA LEU A 209 -21.67 -13.07 -20.52
C LEU A 209 -22.80 -13.98 -21.00
N SER A 210 -24.06 -13.70 -20.64
CA SER A 210 -25.23 -14.38 -21.18
C SER A 210 -25.37 -14.14 -22.69
N LEU A 211 -25.18 -12.90 -23.15
CA LEU A 211 -25.17 -12.60 -24.59
C LEU A 211 -24.04 -13.34 -25.31
N LEU A 212 -22.86 -13.42 -24.71
CA LEU A 212 -21.74 -14.20 -25.25
C LEU A 212 -22.09 -15.70 -25.30
N TRP A 213 -22.75 -16.23 -24.28
CA TRP A 213 -23.20 -17.61 -24.26
C TRP A 213 -24.11 -17.91 -25.46
N PHE A 214 -25.14 -17.10 -25.69
CA PHE A 214 -26.05 -17.29 -26.83
C PHE A 214 -25.35 -17.21 -28.19
N VAL A 215 -24.23 -16.50 -28.28
CA VAL A 215 -23.42 -16.44 -29.51
C VAL A 215 -22.58 -17.71 -29.70
N LEU A 216 -22.04 -18.26 -28.61
CA LEU A 216 -21.21 -19.47 -28.64
C LEU A 216 -22.04 -20.75 -28.74
N ASP A 217 -23.22 -20.75 -28.15
CA ASP A 217 -24.20 -21.83 -28.19
C ASP A 217 -25.61 -21.26 -28.37
N PRO A 218 -26.09 -21.15 -29.63
CA PRO A 218 -27.43 -20.66 -29.92
C PRO A 218 -28.56 -21.52 -29.37
N SER A 219 -28.30 -22.81 -29.07
CA SER A 219 -29.31 -23.70 -28.47
C SER A 219 -29.72 -23.24 -27.07
N ALA A 220 -28.86 -22.45 -26.41
CA ALA A 220 -29.16 -21.85 -25.12
C ALA A 220 -30.35 -20.87 -25.13
N LEU A 221 -30.79 -20.40 -26.31
CA LEU A 221 -32.01 -19.59 -26.46
C LEU A 221 -33.30 -20.41 -26.29
N GLU A 222 -33.24 -21.73 -26.47
CA GLU A 222 -34.38 -22.63 -26.32
C GLU A 222 -34.53 -23.15 -24.88
N MET A 223 -33.52 -22.91 -24.03
CA MET A 223 -33.51 -23.31 -22.63
C MET A 223 -34.37 -22.37 -21.80
N THR A 224 -35.36 -22.92 -21.10
CA THR A 224 -36.34 -22.11 -20.35
C THR A 224 -36.29 -22.36 -18.85
N GLU A 225 -35.84 -23.53 -18.44
CA GLU A 225 -35.76 -23.94 -17.04
C GLU A 225 -34.30 -24.09 -16.60
N ALA A 226 -34.05 -23.88 -15.30
CA ALA A 226 -32.70 -24.03 -14.74
C ALA A 226 -32.14 -25.46 -14.88
N SER A 227 -33.03 -26.46 -14.93
CA SER A 227 -32.68 -27.87 -15.13
C SER A 227 -32.24 -28.20 -16.55
N ASP A 228 -32.53 -27.33 -17.52
CA ASP A 228 -32.15 -27.56 -18.91
C ASP A 228 -30.64 -27.39 -19.08
N PHE A 229 -29.98 -26.62 -18.20
CA PHE A 229 -28.55 -26.31 -18.27
C PHE A 229 -27.70 -27.48 -17.79
N ASP A 230 -26.97 -28.09 -18.73
CA ASP A 230 -25.96 -29.10 -18.41
C ASP A 230 -24.67 -28.42 -17.91
N PRO A 231 -24.34 -28.48 -16.59
CA PRO A 231 -23.16 -27.82 -16.05
C PRO A 231 -21.85 -28.42 -16.59
N VAL A 232 -21.90 -29.60 -17.20
CA VAL A 232 -20.73 -30.25 -17.77
C VAL A 232 -20.60 -30.01 -19.26
N ASP A 233 -21.51 -29.30 -19.93
CA ASP A 233 -21.24 -28.80 -21.28
C ASP A 233 -20.05 -27.80 -21.27
N PRO A 234 -19.07 -27.87 -22.19
CA PRO A 234 -17.90 -26.99 -22.16
C PRO A 234 -18.23 -25.50 -22.20
N VAL A 235 -19.21 -25.08 -23.00
CA VAL A 235 -19.56 -23.65 -23.14
C VAL A 235 -20.26 -23.20 -21.87
N THR A 236 -21.18 -24.00 -21.36
CA THR A 236 -21.91 -23.75 -20.11
C THR A 236 -20.96 -23.65 -18.93
N MET A 237 -20.01 -24.59 -18.79
CA MET A 237 -19.01 -24.55 -17.72
C MET A 237 -18.08 -23.33 -17.84
N LEU A 238 -17.64 -22.99 -19.05
CA LEU A 238 -16.81 -21.81 -19.30
C LEU A 238 -17.53 -20.53 -18.88
N ILE A 239 -18.76 -20.33 -19.37
CA ILE A 239 -19.55 -19.14 -19.09
C ILE A 239 -19.90 -19.07 -17.60
N GLY A 240 -20.36 -20.17 -17.00
CA GLY A 240 -20.68 -20.24 -15.57
C GLY A 240 -19.49 -19.86 -14.68
N ASN A 241 -18.29 -20.37 -14.98
CA ASN A 241 -17.08 -19.99 -14.26
C ASN A 241 -16.72 -18.50 -14.45
N LEU A 242 -16.84 -17.97 -15.67
CA LEU A 242 -16.57 -16.56 -15.95
C LEU A 242 -17.60 -15.64 -15.29
N MET A 243 -18.85 -16.08 -15.20
CA MET A 243 -19.91 -15.39 -14.48
C MET A 243 -19.52 -15.25 -13.01
N LEU A 244 -19.16 -16.33 -12.33
CA LEU A 244 -18.72 -16.26 -10.94
C LEU A 244 -17.40 -15.47 -10.79
N ALA A 245 -16.48 -15.57 -11.74
CA ALA A 245 -15.26 -14.74 -11.76
C ALA A 245 -15.56 -13.23 -11.89
N ALA A 246 -16.70 -12.85 -12.49
CA ALA A 246 -17.13 -11.45 -12.59
C ALA A 246 -17.44 -10.80 -11.23
N LEU A 247 -17.55 -11.59 -10.16
CA LEU A 247 -17.60 -11.07 -8.79
C LEU A 247 -16.33 -10.29 -8.40
N ILE A 248 -15.18 -10.58 -9.04
CA ILE A 248 -13.93 -9.85 -8.84
C ILE A 248 -14.07 -8.37 -9.25
N PRO A 249 -14.30 -8.03 -10.53
CA PRO A 249 -14.47 -6.64 -10.94
C PRO A 249 -15.66 -5.97 -10.25
N ALA A 250 -16.76 -6.68 -10.02
CA ALA A 250 -17.91 -6.14 -9.29
C ALA A 250 -17.52 -5.65 -7.89
N THR A 251 -16.77 -6.45 -7.13
CA THR A 251 -16.33 -6.09 -5.79
C THR A 251 -15.26 -4.98 -5.80
N LEU A 252 -14.38 -4.97 -6.80
CA LEU A 252 -13.40 -3.89 -6.99
C LEU A 252 -14.10 -2.54 -7.21
N VAL A 253 -15.17 -2.52 -8.02
CA VAL A 253 -16.00 -1.34 -8.24
C VAL A 253 -16.75 -0.94 -6.95
N ALA A 254 -17.36 -1.89 -6.26
CA ALA A 254 -18.01 -1.67 -4.96
C ALA A 254 -17.07 -0.98 -3.95
N THR A 255 -15.82 -1.42 -3.89
CA THR A 255 -14.80 -0.85 -3.02
C THR A 255 -14.36 0.53 -3.45
N ARG A 256 -14.12 0.73 -4.76
CA ARG A 256 -13.61 2.00 -5.27
C ARG A 256 -14.67 3.09 -5.22
N ILE A 257 -15.90 2.79 -5.63
CA ILE A 257 -16.97 3.77 -5.78
C ILE A 257 -17.79 3.86 -4.49
N GLY A 258 -18.22 2.73 -3.93
CA GLY A 258 -19.08 2.70 -2.75
C GLY A 258 -18.37 3.11 -1.47
N HIS A 259 -17.22 2.48 -1.18
CA HIS A 259 -16.46 2.78 0.03
C HIS A 259 -15.48 3.95 -0.12
N TRP A 260 -15.16 4.35 -1.36
CA TRP A 260 -14.10 5.30 -1.67
C TRP A 260 -12.74 4.86 -1.11
N ARG A 261 -12.37 3.61 -1.38
CA ARG A 261 -11.11 3.00 -0.93
C ARG A 261 -10.25 2.52 -2.09
N PRO A 262 -8.92 2.47 -1.94
CA PRO A 262 -8.06 1.83 -2.92
C PRO A 262 -8.47 0.37 -3.09
N MET A 263 -8.65 -0.07 -4.33
CA MET A 263 -9.06 -1.44 -4.69
C MET A 263 -8.13 -2.50 -4.06
N GLY A 264 -6.84 -2.16 -3.92
CA GLY A 264 -5.85 -3.02 -3.29
C GLY A 264 -6.22 -3.52 -1.89
N LYS A 265 -7.02 -2.75 -1.14
CA LYS A 265 -7.46 -3.09 0.22
C LYS A 265 -8.45 -4.26 0.30
N ILE A 266 -8.99 -4.70 -0.84
CA ILE A 266 -9.71 -5.98 -0.93
C ILE A 266 -8.75 -7.15 -0.76
N TRP A 267 -7.56 -7.12 -1.35
CA TRP A 267 -6.71 -8.31 -1.39
C TRP A 267 -6.12 -8.66 -0.03
N SER A 268 -5.63 -7.65 0.69
CA SER A 268 -5.06 -7.80 2.02
C SER A 268 -4.94 -6.46 2.74
N VAL A 269 -4.62 -6.51 4.03
CA VAL A 269 -4.26 -5.34 4.84
C VAL A 269 -3.03 -4.59 4.28
N ALA A 270 -2.17 -5.28 3.53
CA ALA A 270 -1.03 -4.73 2.81
C ALA A 270 -1.41 -4.04 1.47
N GLY A 271 -2.67 -4.14 1.05
CA GLY A 271 -3.15 -3.50 -0.19
C GLY A 271 -2.79 -4.25 -1.47
N ARG A 272 -2.28 -5.49 -1.38
CA ARG A 272 -1.84 -6.31 -2.52
C ARG A 272 -1.91 -7.79 -2.19
N ILE A 273 -1.92 -8.64 -3.21
CA ILE A 273 -1.74 -10.08 -3.04
C ILE A 273 -0.29 -10.35 -2.60
N ARG A 274 -0.12 -11.13 -1.54
CA ARG A 274 1.20 -11.58 -1.08
C ARG A 274 1.57 -12.88 -1.81
N TRP A 275 2.06 -12.76 -3.04
CA TRP A 275 2.36 -13.91 -3.90
C TRP A 275 3.22 -14.99 -3.25
N GLY A 276 4.27 -14.60 -2.51
CA GLY A 276 5.10 -15.57 -1.79
C GLY A 276 4.38 -16.33 -0.68
N TRP A 277 3.33 -15.76 -0.09
CA TRP A 277 2.44 -16.47 0.85
C TRP A 277 1.44 -17.34 0.10
N LEU A 278 0.81 -16.80 -0.95
CA LEU A 278 -0.17 -17.50 -1.78
C LEU A 278 0.41 -18.80 -2.36
N THR A 279 1.62 -18.74 -2.94
CA THR A 279 2.25 -19.93 -3.55
C THR A 279 2.62 -20.99 -2.51
N ARG A 280 3.13 -20.60 -1.34
CA ARG A 280 3.43 -21.54 -0.24
C ARG A 280 2.16 -22.20 0.31
N ALA A 281 1.11 -21.39 0.52
CA ALA A 281 -0.18 -21.90 0.94
C ALA A 281 -0.74 -22.85 -0.12
N ALA A 282 -0.70 -22.48 -1.40
CA ALA A 282 -1.16 -23.32 -2.51
C ALA A 282 -0.45 -24.67 -2.54
N LEU A 283 0.89 -24.68 -2.50
CA LEU A 283 1.67 -25.92 -2.49
C LEU A 283 1.30 -26.84 -1.33
N VAL A 284 1.24 -26.32 -0.10
CA VAL A 284 0.92 -27.13 1.08
C VAL A 284 -0.53 -27.63 1.03
N THR A 285 -1.48 -26.77 0.65
CA THR A 285 -2.89 -27.15 0.54
C THR A 285 -3.10 -28.17 -0.57
N THR A 286 -2.55 -27.98 -1.76
CA THR A 286 -2.68 -28.95 -2.87
C THR A 286 -2.14 -30.32 -2.48
N LEU A 287 -0.98 -30.39 -1.82
CA LEU A 287 -0.41 -31.67 -1.40
C LEU A 287 -1.28 -32.36 -0.34
N LEU A 288 -1.65 -31.66 0.73
CA LEU A 288 -2.40 -32.27 1.83
C LEU A 288 -3.87 -32.56 1.46
N TRP A 289 -4.54 -31.60 0.84
CA TRP A 289 -5.95 -31.72 0.43
C TRP A 289 -6.11 -32.70 -0.72
N GLY A 290 -5.20 -32.67 -1.70
CA GLY A 290 -5.15 -33.64 -2.79
C GLY A 290 -4.93 -35.06 -2.28
N THR A 291 -3.99 -35.25 -1.33
CA THR A 291 -3.77 -36.56 -0.69
C THR A 291 -4.99 -37.02 0.09
N TYR A 292 -5.64 -36.12 0.84
CA TYR A 292 -6.86 -36.42 1.58
C TYR A 292 -7.97 -36.92 0.64
N LEU A 293 -8.29 -36.18 -0.41
CA LEU A 293 -9.35 -36.55 -1.35
C LEU A 293 -9.01 -37.84 -2.12
N ALA A 294 -7.76 -38.00 -2.55
CA ALA A 294 -7.30 -39.23 -3.20
C ALA A 294 -7.40 -40.44 -2.27
N LEU A 295 -7.02 -40.29 -1.00
CA LEU A 295 -7.11 -41.37 -0.01
C LEU A 295 -8.57 -41.72 0.28
N THR A 296 -9.45 -40.73 0.46
CA THR A 296 -10.89 -40.94 0.66
C THR A 296 -11.49 -41.72 -0.50
N TRP A 297 -11.15 -41.35 -1.73
CA TRP A 297 -11.60 -42.07 -2.93
C TRP A 297 -11.09 -43.52 -2.94
N VAL A 298 -9.79 -43.76 -2.73
CA VAL A 298 -9.23 -45.12 -2.68
C VAL A 298 -9.88 -45.97 -1.58
N LEU A 299 -10.11 -45.40 -0.39
CA LEU A 299 -10.71 -46.10 0.75
C LEU A 299 -12.21 -46.36 0.58
N SER A 300 -12.90 -45.56 -0.24
CA SER A 300 -14.32 -45.77 -0.55
C SER A 300 -14.55 -47.06 -1.36
N GLY A 301 -13.55 -47.51 -2.11
CA GLY A 301 -13.66 -48.65 -3.03
C GLY A 301 -14.47 -48.37 -4.29
N GLU A 302 -14.87 -47.12 -4.51
CA GLU A 302 -15.57 -46.67 -5.72
C GLU A 302 -14.73 -46.98 -6.97
N GLN A 303 -15.42 -47.44 -8.02
CA GLN A 303 -14.78 -47.73 -9.29
C GLN A 303 -14.92 -46.53 -10.24
N PRO A 304 -13.89 -46.21 -11.04
CA PRO A 304 -14.02 -45.19 -12.08
C PRO A 304 -15.21 -45.49 -12.99
N THR A 305 -16.00 -44.46 -13.30
CA THR A 305 -17.10 -44.51 -14.25
C THR A 305 -16.68 -43.96 -15.61
N ALA A 306 -17.61 -43.90 -16.57
CA ALA A 306 -17.32 -43.32 -17.88
C ALA A 306 -16.97 -41.84 -17.76
N ARG A 307 -15.90 -41.42 -18.43
CA ARG A 307 -15.53 -40.00 -18.54
C ARG A 307 -16.53 -39.28 -19.46
N PRO A 308 -16.77 -37.98 -19.24
CA PRO A 308 -17.48 -37.15 -20.21
C PRO A 308 -16.79 -37.18 -21.58
N ASP A 309 -17.55 -37.14 -22.67
CA ASP A 309 -17.01 -37.19 -24.04
C ASP A 309 -15.96 -36.09 -24.30
N HIS A 310 -16.21 -34.91 -23.75
CA HIS A 310 -15.38 -33.70 -23.87
C HIS A 310 -14.47 -33.46 -22.67
N TRP A 311 -14.09 -34.51 -21.92
CA TRP A 311 -13.26 -34.41 -20.70
C TRP A 311 -11.98 -33.56 -20.87
N GLY A 312 -11.34 -33.59 -22.05
CA GLY A 312 -10.14 -32.79 -22.32
C GLY A 312 -10.40 -31.28 -22.30
N TRP A 313 -11.53 -30.85 -22.87
CA TRP A 313 -11.97 -29.46 -22.80
C TRP A 313 -12.37 -29.07 -21.38
N LEU A 314 -13.03 -29.97 -20.65
CA LEU A 314 -13.39 -29.71 -19.26
C LEU A 314 -12.15 -29.47 -18.40
N LEU A 315 -11.13 -30.32 -18.50
CA LEU A 315 -9.88 -30.10 -17.78
C LEU A 315 -9.23 -28.76 -18.14
N LEU A 316 -9.18 -28.40 -19.42
CA LEU A 316 -8.61 -27.13 -19.86
C LEU A 316 -9.37 -25.95 -19.25
N ILE A 317 -10.69 -25.95 -19.33
CA ILE A 317 -11.54 -24.90 -18.77
C ILE A 317 -11.38 -24.86 -17.24
N THR A 318 -11.46 -26.00 -16.55
CA THR A 318 -11.27 -26.08 -15.09
C THR A 318 -9.95 -25.45 -14.66
N VAL A 319 -8.83 -25.80 -15.33
CA VAL A 319 -7.51 -25.24 -14.98
C VAL A 319 -7.45 -23.73 -15.21
N LEU A 320 -8.10 -23.21 -16.25
CA LEU A 320 -8.04 -21.80 -16.61
C LEU A 320 -9.02 -20.92 -15.83
N THR A 321 -10.22 -21.41 -15.54
CA THR A 321 -11.32 -20.57 -15.04
C THR A 321 -11.78 -20.90 -13.63
N THR A 322 -11.66 -22.15 -13.15
CA THR A 322 -12.05 -22.50 -11.76
C THR A 322 -11.25 -21.71 -10.71
N PRO A 323 -9.94 -21.44 -10.90
CA PRO A 323 -9.22 -20.55 -9.99
C PRO A 323 -9.81 -19.14 -9.90
N LEU A 324 -10.29 -18.60 -11.04
CA LEU A 324 -10.91 -17.28 -11.10
C LEU A 324 -12.32 -17.28 -10.51
N GLN A 325 -13.09 -18.35 -10.74
CA GLN A 325 -14.41 -18.58 -10.16
C GLN A 325 -14.34 -18.58 -8.62
N ALA A 326 -13.54 -19.47 -8.04
CA ALA A 326 -13.39 -19.57 -6.59
C ALA A 326 -12.79 -18.28 -5.99
N ALA A 327 -11.84 -17.63 -6.69
CA ALA A 327 -11.34 -16.32 -6.25
C ALA A 327 -12.43 -15.24 -6.28
N GLY A 328 -13.32 -15.25 -7.27
CA GLY A 328 -14.45 -14.32 -7.37
C GLY A 328 -15.40 -14.44 -6.20
N GLU A 329 -15.76 -15.66 -5.81
CA GLU A 329 -16.59 -15.91 -4.63
C GLU A 329 -15.90 -15.42 -3.36
N GLU A 330 -14.64 -15.77 -3.13
CA GLU A 330 -13.90 -15.28 -1.94
C GLU A 330 -13.77 -13.75 -1.93
N VAL A 331 -13.56 -13.13 -3.09
CA VAL A 331 -13.55 -11.67 -3.21
C VAL A 331 -14.91 -11.07 -2.85
N ALA A 332 -16.04 -11.63 -3.32
CA ALA A 332 -17.36 -11.14 -2.97
C ALA A 332 -17.72 -11.35 -1.50
N PHE A 333 -17.57 -12.57 -0.97
CA PHE A 333 -17.99 -12.92 0.37
C PHE A 333 -17.01 -12.38 1.44
N ARG A 334 -15.71 -12.56 1.26
CA ARG A 334 -14.70 -12.18 2.28
C ARG A 334 -14.18 -10.77 2.00
N GLY A 335 -14.06 -10.36 0.74
CA GLY A 335 -13.68 -8.98 0.39
C GLY A 335 -14.83 -8.00 0.53
N GLY A 336 -15.95 -8.24 -0.16
CA GLY A 336 -17.11 -7.35 -0.21
C GLY A 336 -17.96 -7.41 1.06
N LEU A 337 -18.65 -8.54 1.26
CA LEU A 337 -19.64 -8.70 2.33
C LEU A 337 -19.01 -8.54 3.72
N MET A 338 -17.92 -9.24 4.01
CA MET A 338 -17.29 -9.17 5.33
C MET A 338 -16.79 -7.76 5.67
N GLN A 339 -16.13 -7.07 4.74
CA GLN A 339 -15.67 -5.71 5.02
C GLN A 339 -16.81 -4.68 5.00
N GLY A 340 -17.85 -4.89 4.20
CA GLY A 340 -19.07 -4.08 4.19
C GLY A 340 -19.80 -4.12 5.53
N VAL A 341 -20.01 -5.33 6.07
CA VAL A 341 -20.58 -5.54 7.42
C VAL A 341 -19.65 -4.95 8.49
N GLY A 342 -18.34 -5.17 8.36
CA GLY A 342 -17.34 -4.61 9.25
C GLY A 342 -17.29 -3.08 9.25
N ALA A 343 -17.72 -2.42 8.17
CA ALA A 343 -17.85 -0.98 8.14
C ALA A 343 -18.93 -0.45 9.10
N TRP A 344 -20.00 -1.22 9.36
CA TRP A 344 -21.04 -0.87 10.32
C TRP A 344 -20.66 -1.21 11.77
N ILE A 345 -19.97 -2.32 12.00
CA ILE A 345 -19.73 -2.86 13.34
C ILE A 345 -18.34 -2.48 13.87
N ARG A 346 -18.29 -1.70 14.96
CA ARG A 346 -17.03 -1.24 15.59
C ARG A 346 -16.19 -2.36 16.22
N ARG A 347 -16.84 -3.37 16.81
CA ARG A 347 -16.15 -4.46 17.54
C ARG A 347 -15.66 -5.51 16.52
N PRO A 348 -14.35 -5.81 16.41
CA PRO A 348 -13.82 -6.65 15.34
C PRO A 348 -14.31 -8.11 15.39
N VAL A 349 -14.39 -8.69 16.59
CA VAL A 349 -14.89 -10.07 16.75
C VAL A 349 -16.39 -10.16 16.43
N LEU A 350 -17.18 -9.18 16.86
CA LEU A 350 -18.61 -9.14 16.52
C LEU A 350 -18.81 -8.95 15.01
N ALA A 351 -18.02 -8.07 14.38
CA ALA A 351 -18.05 -7.87 12.94
C ALA A 351 -17.75 -9.18 12.20
N LEU A 352 -16.70 -9.90 12.63
CA LEU A 352 -16.36 -11.22 12.10
C LEU A 352 -17.52 -12.19 12.25
N VAL A 353 -18.05 -12.39 13.45
CA VAL A 353 -19.14 -13.35 13.71
C VAL A 353 -20.37 -13.04 12.84
N VAL A 354 -20.82 -11.79 12.81
CA VAL A 354 -21.98 -11.39 12.00
C VAL A 354 -21.69 -11.60 10.51
N SER A 355 -20.52 -11.20 10.02
CA SER A 355 -20.16 -11.43 8.61
C SER A 355 -20.03 -12.91 8.25
N THR A 356 -19.55 -13.75 9.17
CA THR A 356 -19.42 -15.19 8.95
C THR A 356 -20.79 -15.85 8.87
N VAL A 357 -21.72 -15.50 9.77
CA VAL A 357 -23.09 -16.03 9.72
C VAL A 357 -23.79 -15.60 8.43
N LEU A 358 -23.69 -14.31 8.07
CA LEU A 358 -24.27 -13.82 6.81
C LEU A 358 -23.63 -14.47 5.59
N SER A 359 -22.31 -14.62 5.57
CA SER A 359 -21.59 -15.29 4.48
C SER A 359 -21.98 -16.75 4.36
N ALA A 360 -22.05 -17.50 5.47
CA ALA A 360 -22.44 -18.91 5.45
C ALA A 360 -23.89 -19.08 4.97
N ALA A 361 -24.82 -18.26 5.49
CA ALA A 361 -26.22 -18.32 5.11
C ALA A 361 -26.43 -17.97 3.63
N THR A 362 -25.83 -16.87 3.16
CA THR A 362 -25.97 -16.44 1.75
C THR A 362 -25.28 -17.40 0.77
N PHE A 363 -24.11 -17.96 1.15
CA PHE A 363 -23.42 -18.97 0.35
C PHE A 363 -24.22 -20.27 0.28
N ALA A 364 -24.77 -20.74 1.40
CA ALA A 364 -25.63 -21.91 1.44
C ALA A 364 -26.89 -21.74 0.57
N LEU A 365 -27.57 -20.59 0.68
CA LEU A 365 -28.74 -20.28 -0.15
C LEU A 365 -28.40 -20.27 -1.65
N ALA A 366 -27.19 -19.83 -2.02
CA ALA A 366 -26.73 -19.84 -3.41
C ALA A 366 -26.49 -21.26 -3.95
N HIS A 367 -26.30 -22.26 -3.10
CA HIS A 367 -26.10 -23.66 -3.48
C HIS A 367 -27.40 -24.47 -3.50
N THR A 368 -28.53 -23.88 -3.09
CA THR A 368 -29.90 -24.42 -3.18
C THR A 368 -30.23 -25.70 -2.39
N SER A 369 -29.26 -26.54 -2.04
CA SER A 369 -29.47 -27.69 -1.16
C SER A 369 -29.84 -27.27 0.26
N LEU A 370 -30.90 -27.86 0.79
CA LEU A 370 -31.33 -27.69 2.19
C LEU A 370 -31.00 -28.90 3.07
N ASP A 371 -30.24 -29.87 2.55
CA ASP A 371 -29.79 -31.02 3.34
C ASP A 371 -28.90 -30.56 4.52
N PRO A 372 -29.20 -30.94 5.77
CA PRO A 372 -28.46 -30.47 6.94
C PRO A 372 -26.95 -30.74 6.91
N TRP A 373 -26.53 -31.82 6.25
CA TRP A 373 -25.12 -32.22 6.18
C TRP A 373 -24.38 -31.44 5.10
N VAL A 374 -25.01 -31.21 3.94
CA VAL A 374 -24.49 -30.28 2.92
C VAL A 374 -24.37 -28.86 3.49
N LEU A 375 -25.40 -28.39 4.22
CA LEU A 375 -25.36 -27.08 4.87
C LEU A 375 -24.23 -26.98 5.91
N LEU A 376 -23.95 -28.06 6.65
CA LEU A 376 -22.84 -28.12 7.60
C LEU A 376 -21.48 -28.02 6.89
N ASP A 377 -21.31 -28.69 5.75
CA ASP A 377 -20.09 -28.62 4.94
C ASP A 377 -19.84 -27.20 4.42
N LEU A 378 -20.86 -26.60 3.78
CA LEU A 378 -20.79 -25.23 3.26
C LEU A 378 -20.52 -24.22 4.38
N ALA A 379 -21.20 -24.36 5.51
CA ALA A 379 -20.98 -23.48 6.67
C ALA A 379 -19.57 -23.62 7.24
N THR A 380 -19.03 -24.83 7.30
CA THR A 380 -17.70 -25.08 7.85
C THR A 380 -16.60 -24.50 6.97
N MET A 381 -16.70 -24.70 5.66
CA MET A 381 -15.83 -24.03 4.69
C MET A 381 -15.94 -22.50 4.84
N ALA A 382 -17.15 -21.98 4.98
CA ALA A 382 -17.37 -20.56 5.09
C ALA A 382 -16.74 -19.95 6.36
N VAL A 383 -16.86 -20.63 7.50
CA VAL A 383 -16.23 -20.27 8.77
C VAL A 383 -14.70 -20.30 8.64
N ALA A 384 -14.14 -21.35 8.04
CA ALA A 384 -12.71 -21.49 7.81
C ALA A 384 -12.16 -20.33 6.97
N CYS A 385 -12.77 -20.03 5.83
CA CYS A 385 -12.37 -18.94 4.94
C CYS A 385 -12.45 -17.56 5.63
N CYS A 386 -13.54 -17.27 6.35
CA CYS A 386 -13.66 -16.02 7.11
C CYS A 386 -12.58 -15.91 8.20
N TYR A 387 -12.36 -16.99 8.95
CA TYR A 387 -11.37 -17.00 10.03
C TYR A 387 -9.93 -16.86 9.52
N LEU A 388 -9.57 -17.61 8.46
CA LEU A 388 -8.28 -17.50 7.79
C LEU A 388 -8.04 -16.08 7.27
N THR A 389 -9.04 -15.48 6.64
CA THR A 389 -8.94 -14.11 6.12
C THR A 389 -8.71 -13.10 7.25
N TRP A 390 -9.43 -13.22 8.36
CA TRP A 390 -9.27 -12.34 9.51
C TRP A 390 -7.92 -12.50 10.21
N ARG A 391 -7.44 -13.74 10.37
CA ARG A 391 -6.17 -14.05 11.05
C ARG A 391 -4.95 -13.72 10.21
N THR A 392 -5.00 -13.95 8.89
CA THR A 392 -3.88 -13.68 7.97
C THR A 392 -3.92 -12.28 7.38
N GLY A 393 -5.04 -11.56 7.53
CA GLY A 393 -5.19 -10.20 7.07
C GLY A 393 -5.33 -10.09 5.55
N GLY A 394 -5.81 -11.12 4.86
CA GLY A 394 -6.00 -11.09 3.42
C GLY A 394 -6.67 -12.35 2.88
N LEU A 395 -7.12 -12.28 1.63
CA LEU A 395 -7.91 -13.33 0.98
C LEU A 395 -7.10 -14.55 0.59
N GLU A 396 -5.77 -14.47 0.58
CA GLU A 396 -4.92 -15.45 -0.10
C GLU A 396 -5.11 -16.87 0.42
N ALA A 397 -5.27 -17.04 1.74
CA ALA A 397 -5.47 -18.37 2.34
C ALA A 397 -6.86 -18.96 2.04
N ALA A 398 -7.89 -18.12 2.00
CA ALA A 398 -9.26 -18.53 1.69
C ALA A 398 -9.39 -18.88 0.20
N ILE A 399 -8.83 -18.04 -0.68
CA ILE A 399 -8.74 -18.31 -2.12
C ILE A 399 -8.03 -19.64 -2.35
N VAL A 400 -6.87 -19.86 -1.72
CA VAL A 400 -6.14 -21.13 -1.89
C VAL A 400 -6.98 -22.33 -1.45
N LEU A 401 -7.61 -22.27 -0.27
CA LEU A 401 -8.41 -23.40 0.23
C LEU A 401 -9.56 -23.72 -0.74
N HIS A 402 -10.28 -22.71 -1.20
CA HIS A 402 -11.40 -22.86 -2.10
C HIS A 402 -10.96 -23.32 -3.51
N VAL A 403 -9.97 -22.66 -4.10
CA VAL A 403 -9.43 -23.02 -5.43
C VAL A 403 -8.94 -24.47 -5.44
N VAL A 404 -8.16 -24.87 -4.44
CA VAL A 404 -7.64 -26.25 -4.37
C VAL A 404 -8.77 -27.24 -4.19
N ASN A 405 -9.77 -26.94 -3.35
CA ASN A 405 -10.93 -27.80 -3.16
C ASN A 405 -11.64 -28.05 -4.51
N ASN A 406 -12.03 -26.99 -5.21
CA ASN A 406 -12.78 -27.13 -6.46
C ASN A 406 -11.92 -27.73 -7.57
N MET A 407 -10.65 -27.33 -7.69
CA MET A 407 -9.77 -27.92 -8.71
C MET A 407 -9.56 -29.42 -8.51
N VAL A 408 -9.28 -29.87 -7.28
CA VAL A 408 -9.03 -31.30 -7.04
C VAL A 408 -10.29 -32.13 -7.28
N ILE A 409 -11.44 -31.67 -6.78
CA ILE A 409 -12.73 -32.36 -6.98
C ILE A 409 -13.07 -32.42 -8.47
N THR A 410 -13.10 -31.27 -9.16
CA THR A 410 -13.50 -31.22 -10.56
C THR A 410 -12.52 -31.98 -11.46
N ILE A 411 -11.20 -31.84 -11.28
CA ILE A 411 -10.21 -32.61 -12.07
C ILE A 411 -10.34 -34.11 -11.78
N GLY A 412 -10.45 -34.50 -10.50
CA GLY A 412 -10.58 -35.89 -10.09
C GLY A 412 -11.79 -36.55 -10.73
N LEU A 413 -12.97 -35.95 -10.59
CA LEU A 413 -14.22 -36.48 -11.14
C LEU A 413 -14.30 -36.35 -12.68
N THR A 414 -13.60 -35.40 -13.29
CA THR A 414 -13.46 -35.38 -14.77
C THR A 414 -12.67 -36.58 -15.27
N LEU A 415 -11.60 -36.96 -14.57
CA LEU A 415 -10.70 -38.06 -14.96
C LEU A 415 -11.25 -39.43 -14.57
N LEU A 416 -11.97 -39.52 -13.45
CA LEU A 416 -12.50 -40.76 -12.89
C LEU A 416 -13.98 -40.99 -13.26
N GLY A 417 -14.64 -40.00 -13.86
CA GLY A 417 -16.08 -40.00 -14.12
C GLY A 417 -16.90 -39.48 -12.93
N GLY A 418 -18.14 -39.05 -13.18
CA GLY A 418 -19.04 -38.50 -12.16
C GLY A 418 -18.85 -37.00 -11.86
N ILE A 419 -18.35 -36.19 -12.80
CA ILE A 419 -18.13 -34.75 -12.61
C ILE A 419 -19.37 -33.96 -12.16
N GLN A 420 -20.57 -34.48 -12.41
CA GLN A 420 -21.86 -33.95 -11.99
C GLN A 420 -21.95 -33.86 -10.47
N ASP A 421 -21.32 -34.80 -9.75
CA ASP A 421 -21.26 -34.81 -8.28
C ASP A 421 -20.37 -33.69 -7.72
N ALA A 422 -19.60 -32.99 -8.57
CA ALA A 422 -18.86 -31.80 -8.17
C ALA A 422 -19.76 -30.58 -7.93
N TYR A 423 -21.00 -30.60 -8.44
CA TYR A 423 -21.94 -29.49 -8.37
C TYR A 423 -23.01 -29.75 -7.32
N VAL A 424 -23.23 -28.77 -6.45
CA VAL A 424 -24.30 -28.83 -5.44
C VAL A 424 -25.58 -28.26 -6.03
N THR A 425 -26.64 -29.04 -5.98
CA THR A 425 -28.00 -28.71 -6.44
C THR A 425 -29.00 -28.90 -5.31
N ASP A 426 -30.26 -28.57 -5.55
CA ASP A 426 -31.37 -28.81 -4.62
C ASP A 426 -31.58 -30.30 -4.29
N GLN A 427 -31.12 -31.21 -5.15
CA GLN A 427 -31.19 -32.66 -4.97
C GLN A 427 -29.96 -33.26 -4.28
N THR A 428 -28.88 -32.48 -4.11
CA THR A 428 -27.66 -32.98 -3.45
C THR A 428 -27.92 -33.24 -1.98
N THR A 429 -27.58 -34.45 -1.52
CA THR A 429 -27.68 -34.88 -0.12
C THR A 429 -26.35 -35.41 0.37
N SER A 430 -26.12 -35.38 1.68
CA SER A 430 -24.89 -35.86 2.31
C SER A 430 -25.22 -36.68 3.57
N THR A 431 -24.22 -37.21 4.24
CA THR A 431 -24.38 -38.01 5.46
C THR A 431 -23.58 -37.42 6.61
N LEU A 432 -23.98 -37.71 7.86
CA LEU A 432 -23.21 -37.28 9.04
C LEU A 432 -21.73 -37.73 8.97
N GLY A 433 -21.46 -38.92 8.44
CA GLY A 433 -20.09 -39.45 8.32
C GLY A 433 -19.23 -38.67 7.34
N THR A 434 -19.76 -38.38 6.16
CA THR A 434 -19.07 -37.62 5.11
C THR A 434 -18.87 -36.16 5.51
N ALA A 435 -19.93 -35.49 5.99
CA ALA A 435 -19.83 -34.13 6.51
C ALA A 435 -18.90 -34.04 7.73
N GLY A 436 -18.96 -35.02 8.64
CA GLY A 436 -18.06 -35.09 9.80
C GLY A 436 -16.59 -35.19 9.40
N LEU A 437 -16.28 -36.01 8.38
CA LEU A 437 -14.92 -36.12 7.83
C LEU A 437 -14.47 -34.80 7.17
N SER A 438 -15.34 -34.19 6.36
CA SER A 438 -15.09 -32.89 5.72
C SER A 438 -14.85 -31.77 6.74
N VAL A 439 -15.63 -31.72 7.82
CA VAL A 439 -15.44 -30.79 8.94
C VAL A 439 -14.07 -30.96 9.58
N VAL A 440 -13.68 -32.20 9.90
CA VAL A 440 -12.38 -32.51 10.50
C VAL A 440 -11.24 -32.15 9.54
N ALA A 441 -11.35 -32.52 8.25
CA ALA A 441 -10.36 -32.19 7.23
C ALA A 441 -10.19 -30.67 7.10
N THR A 442 -11.30 -29.92 7.00
CA THR A 442 -11.30 -28.46 6.90
C THR A 442 -10.67 -27.81 8.14
N ALA A 443 -10.97 -28.32 9.33
CA ALA A 443 -10.38 -27.85 10.59
C ALA A 443 -8.87 -28.10 10.64
N ILE A 444 -8.41 -29.28 10.22
CA ILE A 444 -6.98 -29.63 10.13
C ILE A 444 -6.27 -28.71 9.13
N MET A 445 -6.82 -28.56 7.93
CA MET A 445 -6.22 -27.71 6.90
C MET A 445 -6.16 -26.24 7.33
N THR A 446 -7.21 -25.75 7.99
CA THR A 446 -7.22 -24.42 8.62
C THR A 446 -6.11 -24.29 9.66
N ALA A 447 -5.94 -25.28 10.54
CA ALA A 447 -4.88 -25.27 11.56
C ALA A 447 -3.48 -25.27 10.92
N VAL A 448 -3.26 -26.04 9.86
CA VAL A 448 -2.01 -26.09 9.09
C VAL A 448 -1.71 -24.73 8.46
N LEU A 449 -2.68 -24.12 7.77
CA LEU A 449 -2.52 -22.80 7.16
C LEU A 449 -2.23 -21.72 8.21
N LEU A 450 -2.89 -21.76 9.37
CA LEU A 450 -2.60 -20.83 10.47
C LEU A 450 -1.22 -21.06 11.09
N TRP A 451 -0.77 -22.31 11.18
CA TRP A 451 0.59 -22.62 11.61
C TRP A 451 1.62 -22.08 10.61
N LEU A 452 1.43 -22.32 9.32
CA LEU A 452 2.31 -21.84 8.26
C LEU A 452 2.34 -20.31 8.18
N ALA A 453 1.19 -19.66 8.33
CA ALA A 453 1.07 -18.20 8.37
C ALA A 453 1.82 -17.60 9.55
N ARG A 454 1.75 -18.22 10.74
CA ARG A 454 2.51 -17.80 11.93
C ARG A 454 4.02 -17.94 11.73
N ARG A 455 4.45 -19.07 11.14
CA ARG A 455 5.86 -19.32 10.82
C ARG A 455 6.41 -18.33 9.78
N SER A 456 5.56 -17.92 8.84
CA SER A 456 5.92 -16.99 7.77
C SER A 456 5.78 -15.50 8.14
N GLY A 457 5.40 -15.18 9.37
CA GLY A 457 5.17 -13.79 9.82
C GLY A 457 3.93 -13.12 9.22
N ILE A 458 3.04 -13.90 8.60
CA ILE A 458 1.79 -13.43 7.97
C ILE A 458 0.69 -13.23 9.02
N ALA A 459 0.59 -14.14 9.99
CA ALA A 459 -0.39 -14.07 11.07
C ALA A 459 0.30 -13.78 12.42
N PRO A 460 -0.35 -13.04 13.33
CA PRO A 460 0.20 -12.80 14.67
C PRO A 460 0.42 -14.10 15.45
N LYS A 461 1.46 -14.11 16.29
CA LYS A 461 1.74 -15.23 17.21
C LYS A 461 0.68 -15.36 18.30
N ALA A 462 0.10 -14.23 18.74
CA ALA A 462 -0.95 -14.20 19.74
C ALA A 462 -2.20 -14.95 19.26
N PHE A 463 -2.72 -15.84 20.10
CA PHE A 463 -3.93 -16.58 19.80
C PHE A 463 -5.14 -15.64 19.73
N GLY A 464 -6.00 -15.82 18.73
CA GLY A 464 -7.20 -14.99 18.54
C GLY A 464 -6.94 -13.55 18.08
N ALA A 465 -5.69 -13.11 17.88
CA ALA A 465 -5.39 -11.78 17.37
C ALA A 465 -5.47 -11.74 15.82
N PRO A 466 -6.12 -10.71 15.22
CA PRO A 466 -6.10 -10.52 13.78
C PRO A 466 -4.79 -9.91 13.29
N ALA A 467 -4.41 -10.20 12.05
CA ALA A 467 -3.39 -9.42 11.36
C ALA A 467 -3.92 -8.00 11.12
N LEU A 468 -3.05 -7.01 11.33
CA LEU A 468 -3.37 -5.59 11.17
C LEU A 468 -2.59 -5.01 9.99
N SER A 469 -3.12 -3.95 9.39
CA SER A 469 -2.35 -3.12 8.45
C SER A 469 -1.13 -2.51 9.14
N ALA A 470 -0.03 -2.40 8.41
CA ALA A 470 1.16 -1.73 8.90
C ALA A 470 0.84 -0.28 9.32
N GLU A 471 1.53 0.19 10.35
CA GLU A 471 1.51 1.59 10.72
C GLU A 471 2.28 2.38 9.65
N VAL A 472 1.70 3.46 9.12
CA VAL A 472 2.37 4.30 8.12
C VAL A 472 3.64 4.88 8.77
N PRO A 473 4.86 4.68 8.24
CA PRO A 473 6.07 5.23 8.84
C PRO A 473 5.96 6.75 8.98
N ALA A 474 6.44 7.32 10.09
CA ALA A 474 6.38 8.77 10.33
C ALA A 474 7.08 9.59 9.21
N THR A 475 7.95 8.96 8.43
CA THR A 475 8.68 9.56 7.31
C THR A 475 7.88 9.68 6.00
N GLN A 476 6.70 9.06 5.92
CA GLN A 476 5.78 9.16 4.76
C GLN A 476 4.48 9.91 5.11
N ARG A 477 4.43 10.58 6.26
CA ARG A 477 3.24 11.29 6.78
C ARG A 477 3.33 12.79 6.56
#